data_AF-A0ABD1RUA7-F1
#
_entry.id   AF-A0ABD1RUA7-F1
#
_cell.length_a   1.000
_cell.length_b   1.000
_cell.length_c   1.000
_cell.angle_alpha   90.00
_cell.angle_beta   90.00
_cell.angle_gamma   90.00
#
_symmetry.space_group_name_H-M   'P 1'
#
loop_
_entity.id
_entity.type
_entity.pdbx_description
1 polymer ?
#
loop_
_entity_poly.entity_id
_entity_poly.type
_entity_poly.pdbx_seq_one_letter_code
_entity_poly.pdbx_strand_id
1 'polypeptide(L)'
;MAPTTQARTIRDLQLAVEEMRRALAAQMAPPVPQPPMAPWAPQVSPMHQVPPAHHAAPTVPVIEQFRRYRPPTFDSGNDPLAAEEWLRTIEKIFRHIACPEN
;
A
#
# COMPACT_ATOMS: atom_id res chain seq x y z
N MET A 1 40.14 30.52 -6.21
CA MET A 1 40.09 29.15 -6.76
C MET A 1 39.28 28.30 -5.80
N ALA A 2 38.02 28.00 -6.11
CA ALA A 2 37.12 27.25 -5.23
C ALA A 2 36.71 25.91 -5.87
N PRO A 3 37.59 24.88 -5.86
CA PRO A 3 37.31 23.59 -6.49
C PRO A 3 36.46 22.63 -5.63
N THR A 4 36.08 22.99 -4.40
CA THR A 4 35.60 22.00 -3.41
C THR A 4 34.09 21.78 -3.41
N THR A 5 33.29 22.71 -3.93
CA THR A 5 31.82 22.58 -3.96
C THR A 5 31.39 21.53 -4.99
N GLN A 6 32.00 21.55 -6.18
CA GLN A 6 31.68 20.62 -7.26
C GLN A 6 31.92 19.16 -6.86
N ALA A 7 33.01 18.87 -6.16
CA ALA A 7 33.35 17.52 -5.72
C ALA A 7 32.34 16.93 -4.72
N ARG A 8 31.74 17.77 -3.86
CA ARG A 8 30.69 17.34 -2.92
C ARG A 8 29.40 17.01 -3.65
N THR A 9 28.98 17.87 -4.57
CA THR A 9 27.77 17.65 -5.37
C THR A 9 27.86 16.38 -6.23
N ILE A 10 29.02 16.12 -6.84
CA ILE A 10 29.23 14.90 -7.63
C ILE A 10 29.11 13.64 -6.76
N ARG A 11 29.71 13.64 -5.56
CA ARG A 11 29.60 12.51 -4.63
C ARG A 11 28.16 12.27 -4.20
N ASP A 12 27.43 13.34 -3.89
CA ASP A 12 26.03 13.26 -3.47
C ASP A 12 25.13 12.66 -4.57
N LEU A 13 25.29 13.16 -5.80
CA LEU A 13 24.60 12.62 -6.98
C LEU A 13 24.91 11.13 -7.21
N GLN A 14 26.16 10.70 -7.04
CA GLN A 14 26.54 9.29 -7.19
C GLN A 14 25.91 8.39 -6.11
N LEU A 15 25.84 8.87 -4.86
CA LEU A 15 25.19 8.13 -3.78
C LEU A 15 23.69 8.00 -4.04
N ALA A 16 23.03 9.07 -4.50
CA ALA A 16 21.60 9.05 -4.83
C ALA A 16 21.27 8.05 -5.95
N VAL A 17 22.10 7.98 -6.99
CA VAL A 17 21.92 7.03 -8.10
C VAL A 17 22.12 5.58 -7.62
N GLU A 18 23.12 5.31 -6.79
CA GLU A 18 23.36 3.97 -6.26
C GLU A 18 22.21 3.51 -5.34
N GLU A 19 21.68 4.42 -4.52
CA GLU A 19 20.53 4.15 -3.66
C GLU A 19 19.29 3.79 -4.47
N MET A 20 18.98 4.58 -5.50
CA MET A 20 17.86 4.31 -6.40
C MET A 20 18.00 2.95 -7.09
N ARG A 21 19.21 2.61 -7.53
CA ARG A 21 19.50 1.31 -8.15
C ARG A 21 19.28 0.15 -7.17
N ARG A 22 19.71 0.29 -5.91
CA ARG A 22 19.43 -0.72 -4.87
C ARG A 22 17.94 -0.86 -4.59
N ALA A 23 17.21 0.25 -4.51
CA ALA A 23 15.77 0.23 -4.28
C ALA A 23 15.04 -0.50 -5.43
N LEU A 24 15.46 -0.28 -6.67
CA LEU A 24 14.92 -1.03 -7.82
C LEU A 24 15.29 -2.51 -7.77
N ALA A 25 16.53 -2.84 -7.39
CA ALA A 25 16.96 -4.23 -7.23
C ALA A 25 16.19 -4.97 -6.11
N ALA A 26 15.90 -4.29 -5.00
CA ALA A 26 15.11 -4.86 -3.90
C ALA A 26 13.64 -5.11 -4.29
N GLN A 27 13.06 -4.24 -5.13
CA GLN A 27 11.70 -4.44 -5.67
C GLN A 27 11.62 -5.63 -6.64
N MET A 28 12.69 -5.89 -7.37
CA MET A 28 12.76 -6.99 -8.36
C MET A 28 13.36 -8.29 -7.79
N ALA A 29 13.88 -8.26 -6.55
CA ALA A 29 14.43 -9.45 -5.92
C ALA A 29 13.29 -10.42 -5.55
N PRO A 30 13.40 -11.71 -5.90
CA PRO A 30 12.46 -12.71 -5.38
C PRO A 30 12.57 -12.77 -3.85
N PRO A 31 11.49 -13.13 -3.13
CA PRO A 31 11.58 -13.36 -1.70
C PRO A 31 12.66 -14.41 -1.44
N VAL A 32 13.64 -14.08 -0.60
CA VAL A 32 14.67 -15.01 -0.16
C VAL A 32 13.99 -16.27 0.40
N PRO A 33 14.41 -17.48 0.03
CA PRO A 33 13.91 -18.69 0.66
C PRO A 33 14.26 -18.63 2.14
N GLN A 34 13.23 -18.52 2.97
CA GLN A 34 13.36 -18.57 4.42
C GLN A 34 13.95 -19.93 4.79
N PRO A 35 15.02 -20.00 5.62
CA PRO A 35 15.54 -21.28 6.08
C PRO A 35 14.42 -22.04 6.80
N PRO A 36 14.34 -23.38 6.68
CA PRO A 36 13.30 -24.16 7.34
C PRO A 36 13.35 -23.90 8.84
N MET A 37 12.22 -23.44 9.40
CA MET A 37 12.08 -23.19 10.83
C MET A 37 12.39 -24.47 11.60
N ALA A 38 13.49 -24.47 12.35
CA ALA A 38 13.70 -25.42 13.43
C ALA A 38 12.70 -25.11 14.57
N PRO A 39 12.22 -26.12 15.33
CA PRO A 39 11.24 -25.89 16.40
C PRO A 39 11.89 -25.03 17.50
N TRP A 40 11.37 -23.81 17.66
CA TRP A 40 11.90 -22.84 18.63
C TRP A 40 11.56 -23.27 20.08
N ALA A 41 12.56 -23.24 20.95
CA ALA A 41 12.37 -23.20 22.40
C ALA A 41 11.95 -21.78 22.82
N PRO A 42 11.20 -21.60 23.93
CA PRO A 42 10.54 -20.34 24.23
C PRO A 42 11.56 -19.28 24.67
N GLN A 43 11.92 -18.37 23.77
CA GLN A 43 12.58 -17.11 24.14
C GLN A 43 11.52 -16.14 24.62
N VAL A 44 11.49 -15.94 25.94
CA VAL A 44 10.79 -14.85 26.61
C VAL A 44 11.38 -13.52 26.14
N SER A 45 10.66 -12.82 25.27
CA SER A 45 10.94 -11.42 24.93
C SER A 45 10.07 -10.49 25.76
N PRO A 46 10.56 -9.30 26.18
CA PRO A 46 9.83 -8.42 27.07
C PRO A 46 8.56 -7.90 26.40
N MET A 47 7.46 -8.06 27.11
CA MET A 47 6.11 -7.63 26.79
C MET A 47 6.10 -6.16 26.33
N HIS A 48 6.03 -5.93 25.02
CA HIS A 48 5.48 -4.69 24.50
C HIS A 48 4.01 -4.69 24.91
N GLN A 49 3.70 -3.88 25.92
CA GLN A 49 2.35 -3.66 26.37
C GLN A 49 1.56 -3.01 25.22
N VAL A 50 0.86 -3.84 24.45
CA VAL A 50 -0.27 -3.38 23.65
C VAL A 50 -1.38 -2.99 24.64
N PRO A 51 -1.93 -1.77 24.57
CA PRO A 51 -3.16 -1.46 25.30
C PRO A 51 -4.23 -2.45 24.85
N PRO A 52 -5.19 -2.84 25.71
CA PRO A 52 -6.33 -3.64 25.26
C PRO A 52 -7.08 -2.81 24.22
N ALA A 53 -6.88 -3.13 22.95
CA ALA A 53 -7.66 -2.57 21.87
C ALA A 53 -9.09 -3.03 22.11
N HIS A 54 -9.88 -2.12 22.66
CA HIS A 54 -11.33 -2.17 22.70
C HIS A 54 -11.81 -2.64 21.32
N HIS A 55 -12.37 -3.85 21.27
CA HIS A 55 -13.23 -4.39 20.21
C HIS A 55 -13.13 -3.64 18.87
N ALA A 56 -11.98 -3.71 18.20
CA ALA A 56 -11.91 -3.31 16.81
C ALA A 56 -12.64 -4.42 16.05
N ALA A 57 -13.90 -4.16 15.69
CA ALA A 57 -14.63 -5.00 14.76
C ALA A 57 -13.72 -5.30 13.56
N PRO A 58 -13.75 -6.51 12.99
CA PRO A 58 -12.94 -6.82 11.83
C PRO A 58 -13.31 -5.84 10.71
N THR A 59 -12.46 -4.85 10.48
CA THR A 59 -12.62 -3.90 9.39
C THR A 59 -12.40 -4.66 8.10
N VAL A 60 -13.51 -5.08 7.48
CA VAL A 60 -13.51 -5.68 6.15
C VAL A 60 -12.78 -4.70 5.21
N PRO A 61 -11.79 -5.15 4.42
CA PRO A 61 -11.08 -4.28 3.50
C PRO A 61 -12.05 -3.55 2.57
N VAL A 62 -11.79 -2.27 2.28
CA VAL A 62 -12.62 -1.42 1.41
C VAL A 62 -12.94 -2.11 0.07
N ILE A 63 -11.99 -2.86 -0.48
CA ILE A 63 -12.15 -3.64 -1.72
C ILE A 63 -13.21 -4.74 -1.58
N GLU A 64 -13.25 -5.45 -0.46
CA GLU A 64 -14.26 -6.47 -0.22
C GLU A 64 -15.65 -5.85 -0.07
N GLN A 65 -15.75 -4.71 0.62
CA GLN A 65 -17.02 -3.98 0.76
C GLN A 65 -17.52 -3.47 -0.59
N PHE A 66 -16.62 -2.93 -1.43
CA PHE A 66 -16.93 -2.54 -2.80
C PHE A 66 -17.47 -3.70 -3.63
N ARG A 67 -16.84 -4.88 -3.55
CA ARG A 67 -17.31 -6.08 -4.26
C ARG A 67 -18.69 -6.56 -3.79
N ARG A 68 -19.02 -6.40 -2.50
CA ARG A 68 -20.37 -6.73 -1.96
C ARG A 68 -21.49 -5.90 -2.60
N TYR A 69 -21.20 -4.66 -2.97
CA TYR A 69 -22.16 -3.77 -3.64
C TYR A 69 -22.39 -4.07 -5.13
N ARG A 70 -21.68 -5.05 -5.71
CA ARG A 70 -21.77 -5.43 -7.14
C ARG A 70 -21.78 -4.21 -8.08
N PRO A 71 -20.67 -3.47 -8.15
CA PRO A 71 -20.58 -2.27 -8.98
C PRO A 71 -20.89 -2.62 -10.44
N PRO A 72 -21.61 -1.74 -11.16
CA PRO A 72 -21.88 -1.94 -12.58
C PRO A 72 -20.59 -1.88 -13.40
N THR A 73 -20.57 -2.62 -14.51
CA THR A 73 -19.51 -2.51 -15.51
C THR A 73 -19.77 -1.33 -16.44
N PHE A 74 -18.69 -0.74 -16.97
CA PHE A 74 -18.78 0.25 -18.03
C PHE A 74 -18.31 -0.38 -19.33
N ASP A 75 -19.21 -0.52 -20.30
CA ASP A 75 -18.96 -1.18 -21.58
C ASP A 75 -18.19 -0.31 -22.60
N SER A 76 -17.43 0.69 -22.13
CA SER A 76 -16.59 1.57 -22.96
C SER A 76 -17.34 2.26 -24.11
N GLY A 77 -18.57 2.69 -23.83
CA GLY A 77 -19.41 3.42 -24.80
C GLY A 77 -18.91 4.84 -25.05
N ASN A 78 -19.25 5.38 -26.23
CA ASN A 78 -18.98 6.78 -26.59
C ASN A 78 -20.11 7.74 -26.17
N ASP A 79 -21.03 7.27 -25.33
CA ASP A 79 -22.13 8.07 -24.80
C ASP A 79 -21.68 8.77 -23.50
N PRO A 80 -21.59 10.10 -23.48
CA PRO A 80 -21.14 10.84 -22.30
C PRO A 80 -22.13 10.74 -21.13
N LEU A 81 -23.43 10.59 -21.40
CA LEU A 81 -24.45 10.47 -20.34
C LEU A 81 -24.34 9.11 -19.65
N ALA A 82 -24.17 8.04 -20.41
CA ALA A 82 -23.98 6.69 -19.85
C ALA A 82 -22.72 6.62 -18.96
N ALA A 83 -21.65 7.31 -19.35
CA ALA A 83 -20.43 7.42 -18.54
C ALA A 83 -20.67 8.20 -17.24
N GLU A 84 -21.42 9.31 -17.31
CA GLU A 84 -21.78 10.10 -16.12
C GLU A 84 -22.65 9.28 -15.15
N GLU A 85 -23.66 8.58 -15.64
CA GLU A 85 -24.54 7.73 -14.83
C GLU A 85 -23.78 6.58 -14.15
N TRP A 86 -22.84 5.97 -14.88
CA TRP A 86 -21.95 4.97 -14.32
C TRP A 86 -21.09 5.54 -13.19
N LEU A 87 -20.43 6.69 -13.41
CA LEU A 87 -19.63 7.37 -12.39
C LEU A 87 -20.44 7.73 -11.14
N ARG A 88 -21.64 8.32 -11.31
CA ARG A 88 -22.55 8.66 -10.20
C ARG A 88 -22.90 7.42 -9.36
N THR A 89 -23.06 6.28 -10.01
CA THR A 89 -23.36 5.00 -9.33
C THR A 89 -22.15 4.52 -8.53
N ILE A 90 -20.95 4.57 -9.11
CA ILE A 90 -19.70 4.20 -8.43
C ILE A 90 -19.44 5.11 -7.21
N GLU A 91 -19.63 6.41 -7.35
CA GLU A 91 -19.50 7.36 -6.23
C GLU A 91 -20.49 7.07 -5.09
N LYS A 92 -21.73 6.68 -5.43
CA LYS A 92 -22.73 6.31 -4.42
C LYS A 92 -22.26 5.13 -3.60
N ILE A 93 -21.64 4.13 -4.22
CA ILE A 93 -21.08 2.97 -3.53
C ILE A 93 -19.95 3.41 -2.59
N PHE A 94 -19.00 4.22 -3.06
CA PHE A 94 -17.92 4.72 -2.20
C PHE A 94 -18.43 5.52 -1.00
N ARG A 95 -19.47 6.34 -1.16
CA ARG A 95 -20.12 7.03 -0.03
C ARG A 95 -20.68 6.05 1.01
N HIS A 96 -21.29 4.94 0.58
CA HIS A 96 -21.81 3.92 1.49
C HIS A 96 -20.70 3.11 2.18
N ILE A 97 -19.52 2.99 1.58
CA ILE A 97 -18.37 2.34 2.20
C ILE A 97 -17.66 3.28 3.18
N ALA A 98 -17.57 4.56 2.84
CA ALA A 98 -16.93 5.59 3.64
C ALA A 98 -17.79 6.07 4.82
N CYS A 99 -19.08 5.77 4.84
CA CYS A 99 -19.93 5.89 6.02
C CYS A 99 -19.86 4.57 6.82
N PRO A 100 -19.05 4.47 7.89
CA PRO A 100 -19.29 3.45 8.89
C PRO A 100 -20.66 3.75 9.50
N GLU A 101 -21.63 2.87 9.27
CA GLU A 101 -22.93 2.91 9.94
C GLU A 101 -22.69 2.95 11.46
N ASN A 102 -23.23 3.98 12.10
CA ASN A 102 -23.07 4.25 13.54
C ASN A 102 -23.79 3.23 14.43
#